data_AF-R0KU11-F1
#
_entry.id   AF-R0KU11-F1
#
_cell.length_a   1.000
_cell.length_b   1.000
_cell.length_c   1.000
_cell.angle_alpha   90.00
_cell.angle_beta   90.00
_cell.angle_gamma   90.00
#
_symmetry.space_group_name_H-M   'P 1'
#
loop_
_entity.id
_entity.type
_entity.pdbx_description
1 polymer ?
#
loop_
_entity_poly.entity_id
_entity_poly.type
_entity_poly.pdbx_seq_one_letter_code
_entity_poly.pdbx_strand_id
1 'polypeptide(L)'
;MFSRRIVAARPLARAIVPSAARPRPPFTQVRTALTDAEKAAVELADPNQNGGYINPPAEKRGNRDPYGDWWDKQDRRNYGEPCHEDHDILGALALYDYNHFTPQWGFVLLGTFVASVVGLCAAVKSVYPDKISVPKTYPDGLEAELGGKGAMLARKPGETW
;
A
#
# COMPACT_ATOMS: atom_id res chain seq x y z
N MET A 1 -28.66 43.25 -39.47
CA MET A 1 -29.47 42.10 -39.01
C MET A 1 -28.70 41.37 -37.92
N PHE A 2 -29.04 41.56 -36.65
CA PHE A 2 -28.36 40.90 -35.53
C PHE A 2 -29.24 39.80 -34.94
N SER A 3 -28.73 38.58 -34.95
CA SER A 3 -29.41 37.38 -34.43
C SER A 3 -29.25 37.30 -32.91
N ARG A 4 -30.37 37.40 -32.18
CA ARG A 4 -30.44 37.14 -30.73
C ARG A 4 -30.55 35.64 -30.49
N ARG A 5 -29.52 35.02 -29.92
CA ARG A 5 -29.61 33.69 -29.30
C ARG A 5 -29.72 33.86 -27.79
N ILE A 6 -30.91 33.62 -27.25
CA ILE A 6 -31.15 33.54 -25.81
C ILE A 6 -30.76 32.13 -25.37
N VAL A 7 -29.73 32.02 -24.52
CA VAL A 7 -29.38 30.77 -23.84
C VAL A 7 -30.24 30.70 -22.57
N ALA A 8 -31.18 29.75 -22.53
CA ALA A 8 -31.95 29.47 -21.32
C ALA A 8 -31.05 28.76 -20.30
N ALA A 9 -30.73 29.43 -19.19
CA ALA A 9 -30.07 28.82 -18.05
C ALA A 9 -31.06 27.87 -17.35
N ARG A 10 -30.80 26.56 -17.39
CA ARG A 10 -31.51 25.57 -16.56
C ARG A 10 -30.93 25.58 -15.15
N PRO A 11 -31.74 25.71 -14.08
CA PRO A 11 -31.24 25.55 -12.72
C PRO A 11 -30.88 24.07 -12.46
N LEU A 12 -29.65 23.82 -12.00
CA LEU A 12 -29.24 22.53 -11.45
C LEU A 12 -29.96 22.32 -10.11
N ALA A 13 -31.15 21.74 -10.15
CA ALA A 13 -31.81 21.22 -8.95
C ALA A 13 -31.03 19.98 -8.48
N ARG A 14 -30.06 20.19 -7.59
CA ARG A 14 -29.36 19.12 -6.88
C ARG A 14 -30.32 18.58 -5.82
N ALA A 15 -31.09 17.54 -6.16
CA ALA A 15 -31.94 16.87 -5.20
C ALA A 15 -31.07 16.24 -4.11
N ILE A 16 -31.19 16.73 -2.87
CA ILE A 16 -30.57 16.11 -1.69
C ILE A 16 -31.47 14.92 -1.33
N VAL A 17 -31.09 13.73 -1.78
CA VAL A 17 -31.76 12.49 -1.42
C VAL A 17 -31.26 12.08 -0.02
N PRO A 18 -32.14 11.82 0.96
CA PRO A 18 -31.72 11.33 2.27
C PRO A 18 -30.97 10.00 2.14
N SER A 19 -29.90 9.83 2.89
CA SER A 19 -28.99 8.67 2.81
C SER A 19 -29.69 7.31 2.98
N ALA A 20 -30.84 7.28 3.65
CA ALA A 20 -31.67 6.09 3.85
C ALA A 20 -32.31 5.53 2.57
N ALA A 21 -32.45 6.33 1.51
CA ALA A 21 -33.09 5.91 0.26
C ALA A 21 -32.10 5.49 -0.85
N ARG A 22 -30.79 5.41 -0.54
CA ARG A 22 -29.79 4.96 -1.51
C ARG A 22 -29.84 3.42 -1.59
N PRO A 23 -30.17 2.81 -2.74
CA PRO A 23 -30.09 1.36 -2.88
C PRO A 23 -28.67 0.91 -2.57
N ARG A 24 -28.52 0.09 -1.54
CA ARG A 24 -27.24 -0.49 -1.15
C ARG A 24 -26.73 -1.36 -2.32
N PRO A 25 -25.46 -1.24 -2.73
CA PRO A 25 -24.93 -2.10 -3.78
C PRO A 25 -25.06 -3.56 -3.35
N PRO A 26 -25.56 -4.46 -4.23
CA PRO A 26 -25.87 -5.86 -3.88
C PRO A 26 -24.63 -6.70 -3.51
N PHE A 27 -23.44 -6.13 -3.59
CA PHE A 27 -22.17 -6.79 -3.29
C PHE A 27 -21.77 -6.79 -1.80
N THR A 28 -22.56 -6.15 -0.92
CA THR A 28 -22.37 -6.31 0.53
C THR A 28 -23.29 -7.42 1.03
N GLN A 29 -22.85 -8.67 0.87
CA GLN A 29 -23.49 -9.79 1.53
C GLN A 29 -23.28 -9.62 3.04
N VAL A 30 -24.31 -9.15 3.74
CA VAL A 30 -24.33 -9.16 5.20
C VAL A 30 -24.39 -10.63 5.62
N ARG A 31 -23.24 -11.18 6.04
CA ARG A 31 -23.11 -12.62 6.36
C ARG A 31 -23.88 -13.04 7.61
N THR A 32 -24.41 -12.11 8.40
CA THR A 32 -25.17 -12.41 9.62
C THR A 32 -26.36 -11.48 9.76
N ALA A 33 -27.57 -12.04 9.87
CA ALA A 33 -28.81 -11.30 10.08
C ALA A 33 -28.96 -10.68 11.50
N LEU A 34 -27.88 -10.68 12.30
CA LEU A 34 -27.88 -10.14 13.65
C LEU A 34 -28.01 -8.61 13.62
N THR A 35 -28.88 -8.10 14.48
CA THR A 35 -28.92 -6.69 14.87
C THR A 35 -27.63 -6.29 15.57
N ASP A 36 -27.30 -5.00 15.59
CA ASP A 36 -26.05 -4.52 16.22
C ASP A 36 -26.02 -4.83 17.73
N ALA A 37 -27.18 -4.86 18.39
CA ALA A 37 -27.31 -5.27 19.79
C ALA A 37 -27.01 -6.76 19.99
N GLU A 38 -27.48 -7.63 19.08
CA GLU A 38 -27.19 -9.06 19.13
C GLU A 38 -25.71 -9.34 18.81
N LYS A 39 -25.09 -8.58 17.89
CA LYS A 39 -23.65 -8.68 17.65
C LYS A 39 -22.84 -8.32 18.89
N ALA A 40 -23.17 -7.21 19.55
CA ALA A 40 -22.52 -6.80 20.79
C ALA A 40 -22.75 -7.84 21.91
N ALA A 41 -23.93 -8.46 21.98
CA ALA A 41 -24.20 -9.53 22.94
C ALA A 41 -23.39 -10.80 22.66
N VAL A 42 -23.20 -11.17 21.39
CA VAL A 42 -22.36 -12.30 20.98
C VAL A 42 -20.87 -12.02 21.25
N GLU A 43 -20.39 -10.82 20.94
CA GLU A 43 -19.02 -10.40 21.24
C GLU A 43 -18.76 -10.34 22.75
N LEU A 44 -19.75 -9.93 23.56
CA LEU A 44 -19.62 -9.97 25.02
C LEU A 44 -19.62 -11.40 25.57
N ALA A 45 -20.37 -12.31 24.94
CA ALA A 45 -20.46 -13.71 25.34
C ALA A 45 -19.20 -14.51 24.96
N ASP A 46 -18.56 -14.18 23.84
CA ASP A 46 -17.32 -14.78 23.36
C ASP A 46 -16.44 -13.71 22.66
N PRO A 47 -15.66 -12.93 23.43
CA PRO A 47 -14.86 -11.82 22.89
C PRO A 47 -13.84 -12.22 21.83
N ASN A 48 -13.35 -13.46 21.88
CA ASN A 48 -12.36 -13.98 20.92
C ASN A 48 -13.01 -14.84 19.83
N GLN A 49 -14.32 -15.07 19.91
CA GLN A 49 -15.08 -15.94 19.01
C GLN A 49 -14.48 -17.35 18.88
N ASN A 50 -13.86 -17.85 19.96
CA ASN A 50 -13.07 -19.08 19.94
C ASN A 50 -13.81 -20.29 20.52
N GLY A 51 -15.07 -20.14 20.90
CA GLY A 51 -15.92 -21.23 21.38
C GLY A 51 -15.45 -21.86 22.68
N GLY A 52 -14.72 -21.12 23.52
CA GLY A 52 -14.15 -21.63 24.77
C GLY A 52 -12.90 -22.48 24.58
N TYR A 53 -12.27 -22.42 23.40
CA TYR A 53 -10.98 -23.07 23.16
C TYR A 53 -9.90 -22.51 24.09
N ILE A 54 -9.10 -23.41 24.66
CA ILE A 54 -7.96 -23.02 25.51
C ILE A 54 -6.87 -22.49 24.57
N ASN A 55 -6.84 -21.17 24.40
CA ASN A 55 -5.83 -20.52 23.58
C ASN A 55 -4.56 -20.24 24.43
N PRO A 56 -3.44 -20.97 24.22
CA PRO A 56 -2.18 -20.67 24.89
C PRO A 56 -1.65 -19.28 24.50
N PRO A 57 -0.59 -18.76 25.15
CA PRO A 57 0.03 -17.51 24.73
C PRO A 57 0.57 -17.56 23.29
N ALA A 58 0.46 -16.44 22.57
CA ALA A 58 1.01 -16.29 21.23
C ALA A 58 2.55 -16.35 21.26
N GLU A 59 3.10 -17.52 20.97
CA GLU A 59 4.53 -17.75 20.89
C GLU A 59 4.89 -18.31 19.52
N LYS A 60 5.78 -17.61 18.82
CA LYS A 60 6.27 -18.07 17.53
C LYS A 60 7.19 -19.27 17.70
N ARG A 61 6.93 -20.35 16.98
CA ARG A 61 7.74 -21.58 17.01
C ARG A 61 9.20 -21.33 16.67
N GLY A 62 9.47 -20.35 15.79
CA GLY A 62 10.83 -19.91 15.45
C GLY A 62 11.66 -19.37 16.63
N ASN A 63 11.00 -18.89 17.70
CA ASN A 63 11.66 -18.32 18.88
C ASN A 63 11.88 -19.35 20.00
N ARG A 64 11.28 -20.55 19.88
CA ARG A 64 11.51 -21.64 20.84
C ARG A 64 12.92 -22.19 20.74
N ASP A 65 13.40 -22.81 21.82
CA ASP A 65 14.71 -23.45 21.85
C ASP A 65 14.87 -24.45 20.68
N PRO A 66 15.79 -24.19 19.73
CA PRO A 66 16.02 -25.08 18.60
C PRO A 66 16.65 -26.43 19.01
N TYR A 67 17.24 -26.53 20.21
CA TYR A 67 17.89 -27.74 20.71
C TYR A 67 17.00 -28.53 21.69
N GLY A 68 15.78 -28.08 21.93
CA GLY A 68 14.82 -28.78 22.78
C GLY A 68 14.44 -30.17 22.26
N ASP A 69 14.11 -31.08 23.18
CA ASP A 69 13.68 -32.43 22.83
C ASP A 69 12.19 -32.46 22.42
N TRP A 70 11.89 -31.83 21.28
CA TRP A 70 10.54 -31.77 20.72
C TRP A 70 10.11 -33.09 20.08
N TRP A 71 8.82 -33.43 20.16
CA TRP A 71 8.22 -34.53 19.40
C TRP A 71 8.22 -34.24 17.89
N ASP A 72 7.70 -33.07 17.51
CA ASP A 72 7.86 -32.52 16.16
C ASP A 72 9.10 -31.61 16.14
N LYS A 73 10.19 -32.11 15.53
CA LYS A 73 11.45 -31.38 15.42
C LYS A 73 11.37 -30.18 14.48
N GLN A 74 10.49 -30.21 13.48
CA GLN A 74 10.37 -29.11 12.51
C GLN A 74 9.61 -27.94 13.11
N ASP A 75 8.46 -28.22 13.74
CA ASP A 75 7.58 -27.19 14.29
C ASP A 75 7.88 -26.85 15.76
N ARG A 76 8.85 -27.55 16.38
CA ARG A 76 9.25 -27.38 17.79
C ARG A 76 8.05 -27.50 18.74
N ARG A 77 7.27 -28.57 18.57
CA ARG A 77 6.02 -28.83 19.29
C ARG A 77 5.98 -30.23 19.89
N ASN A 78 5.41 -30.35 21.08
CA ASN A 78 5.20 -31.64 21.73
C ASN A 78 3.81 -32.23 21.44
N TYR A 79 3.72 -33.55 21.50
CA TYR A 79 2.44 -34.24 21.35
C TYR A 79 1.51 -33.88 22.52
N GLY A 80 0.26 -33.53 22.22
CA GLY A 80 -0.74 -33.13 23.24
C GLY A 80 -0.58 -31.71 23.79
N GLU A 81 0.42 -30.94 23.36
CA GLU A 81 0.54 -29.52 23.69
C GLU A 81 -0.63 -28.74 23.05
N PRO A 82 -1.34 -27.85 23.81
CA PRO A 82 -2.33 -26.96 23.24
C PRO A 82 -1.74 -26.11 22.12
N CYS A 83 -2.50 -25.95 21.03
CA CYS A 83 -2.07 -25.16 19.88
C CYS A 83 -2.66 -23.76 19.99
N HIS A 84 -1.90 -22.71 19.68
CA HIS A 84 -2.50 -21.37 19.54
C HIS A 84 -3.51 -21.38 18.39
N GLU A 85 -4.57 -20.59 18.47
CA GLU A 85 -5.57 -20.49 17.39
C GLU A 85 -4.93 -20.02 16.06
N ASP A 86 -4.13 -18.96 16.13
CA ASP A 86 -3.34 -18.40 15.01
C ASP A 86 -2.02 -19.15 14.74
N HIS A 87 -2.02 -20.48 14.84
CA HIS A 87 -0.80 -21.27 14.64
C HIS A 87 -0.24 -21.19 13.21
N ASP A 88 -1.08 -20.87 12.23
CA ASP A 88 -0.66 -20.68 10.84
C ASP A 88 0.35 -19.54 10.67
N ILE A 89 0.23 -18.46 11.45
CA ILE A 89 1.17 -17.33 11.45
C ILE A 89 2.24 -17.41 12.55
N LEU A 90 2.07 -18.31 13.52
CA LEU A 90 3.04 -18.55 14.61
C LEU A 90 3.92 -19.79 14.36
N GLY A 91 3.56 -20.64 13.41
CA GLY A 91 4.26 -21.89 13.11
C GLY A 91 5.69 -21.71 12.61
N ALA A 92 6.45 -22.80 12.53
CA ALA A 92 7.86 -22.73 12.10
C ALA A 92 8.05 -22.30 10.64
N LEU A 93 7.03 -22.48 9.79
CA LEU A 93 7.03 -22.05 8.39
C LEU A 93 6.54 -20.60 8.21
N ALA A 94 6.13 -19.92 9.28
CA ALA A 94 5.74 -18.53 9.20
C ALA A 94 6.94 -17.63 8.87
N LEU A 95 6.65 -16.38 8.44
CA LEU A 95 7.67 -15.37 8.19
C LEU A 95 8.62 -15.27 9.37
N TYR A 96 9.93 -15.13 9.18
CA TYR A 96 10.90 -15.05 10.29
C TYR A 96 10.64 -13.86 11.23
N ASP A 97 10.82 -14.03 12.54
CA ASP A 97 10.76 -12.93 13.51
C ASP A 97 12.12 -12.28 13.66
N TYR A 98 12.26 -11.05 13.19
CA TYR A 98 13.48 -10.28 13.36
C TYR A 98 13.40 -9.42 14.61
N ASN A 99 14.12 -9.84 15.65
CA ASN A 99 14.04 -9.24 17.00
C ASN A 99 15.29 -8.47 17.44
N HIS A 100 16.26 -8.24 16.54
CA HIS A 100 17.49 -7.53 16.88
C HIS A 100 17.23 -6.05 17.24
N PHE A 101 16.24 -5.41 16.62
CA PHE A 101 15.76 -4.07 16.96
C PHE A 101 14.26 -3.95 16.74
N THR A 102 13.63 -2.98 17.39
CA THR A 102 12.20 -2.69 17.20
C THR A 102 11.91 -2.24 15.76
N PRO A 103 10.70 -2.48 15.22
CA PRO A 103 10.33 -2.02 13.88
C PRO A 103 10.53 -0.52 13.66
N GLN A 104 10.27 0.30 14.68
CA GLN A 104 10.48 1.75 14.64
C GLN A 104 11.95 2.11 14.38
N TRP A 105 12.87 1.44 15.08
CA TRP A 105 14.30 1.62 14.84
C TRP A 105 14.72 1.12 13.46
N GLY A 106 14.11 0.05 12.94
CA GLY A 106 14.31 -0.40 11.56
C GLY A 106 13.98 0.69 10.54
N PHE A 107 12.87 1.41 10.73
CA PHE A 107 12.52 2.56 9.89
C PHE A 107 13.51 3.71 10.01
N VAL A 108 14.01 4.00 11.22
CA VAL A 108 15.04 5.03 11.41
C VAL A 108 16.31 4.66 10.67
N LEU A 109 16.79 3.42 10.79
CA LEU A 109 18.00 2.93 10.13
C LEU A 109 17.86 2.98 8.60
N LEU A 110 16.77 2.45 8.05
CA LEU A 110 16.53 2.46 6.61
C LEU A 110 16.32 3.89 6.08
N GLY A 111 15.53 4.68 6.79
CA GLY A 111 15.21 6.06 6.41
C GLY A 111 16.45 6.96 6.41
N THR A 112 17.30 6.85 7.43
CA THR A 112 18.56 7.60 7.50
C THR A 112 19.55 7.15 6.43
N PHE A 113 19.63 5.85 6.14
CA PHE A 113 20.43 5.35 5.02
C PHE A 113 19.95 5.93 3.67
N VAL A 114 18.66 5.84 3.36
CA VAL A 114 18.11 6.39 2.11
C VAL A 114 18.31 7.91 2.04
N ALA A 115 18.01 8.62 3.12
CA ALA A 115 18.15 10.08 3.18
C ALA A 115 19.60 10.53 3.01
N SER A 116 20.56 9.82 3.60
CA SER A 116 21.98 10.15 3.45
C SER A 116 22.49 9.92 2.03
N VAL A 117 22.14 8.79 1.42
CA VAL A 117 22.55 8.48 0.03
C VAL A 117 21.92 9.47 -0.95
N VAL A 118 20.60 9.66 -0.89
CA VAL A 118 19.88 10.58 -1.79
C VAL A 118 20.29 12.03 -1.53
N GLY A 119 20.47 12.41 -0.25
CA GLY A 119 20.95 13.72 0.14
C GLY A 119 22.34 14.03 -0.40
N LEU A 120 23.26 13.06 -0.35
CA LEU A 120 24.58 13.19 -0.95
C LEU A 120 24.50 13.35 -2.47
N CYS A 121 23.70 12.53 -3.16
CA CYS A 121 23.49 12.64 -4.61
C CYS A 121 22.94 14.02 -5.00
N ALA A 122 21.96 14.54 -4.26
CA ALA A 122 21.39 15.86 -4.50
C ALA A 122 22.41 16.98 -4.25
N ALA A 123 23.19 16.88 -3.15
CA ALA A 123 24.26 17.82 -2.84
C ALA A 123 25.32 17.85 -3.95
N VAL A 124 25.79 16.68 -4.41
CA VAL A 124 26.72 16.58 -5.54
C VAL A 124 26.11 17.19 -6.79
N LYS A 125 24.86 16.86 -7.13
CA LYS A 125 24.18 17.43 -8.31
C LYS A 125 24.08 18.96 -8.26
N SER A 126 23.96 19.56 -7.08
CA SER A 126 23.86 21.03 -6.93
C SER A 126 25.16 21.78 -7.23
N VAL A 127 26.30 21.12 -7.03
CA VAL A 127 27.63 21.73 -7.25
C VAL A 127 28.32 21.22 -8.51
N TYR A 128 27.86 20.11 -9.08
CA TYR A 128 28.49 19.49 -10.24
C TYR A 128 28.31 20.37 -11.49
N PRO A 129 29.39 20.72 -12.21
CA PRO A 129 29.29 21.57 -13.38
C PRO A 129 28.50 20.88 -14.49
N ASP A 130 27.74 21.66 -15.25
CA ASP A 130 27.04 21.16 -16.42
C ASP A 130 28.02 20.71 -17.51
N LYS A 131 27.53 19.85 -18.40
CA LYS A 131 28.33 19.36 -19.53
C LYS A 131 28.80 20.55 -20.39
N ILE A 132 30.08 20.51 -20.76
CA ILE A 132 30.70 21.55 -21.61
C ILE A 132 30.18 21.49 -23.05
N SER A 133 29.57 20.38 -23.47
CA SER A 133 29.07 20.21 -24.82
C SER A 133 27.71 20.89 -25.04
N VAL A 134 27.63 21.67 -26.12
CA VAL A 134 26.35 22.16 -26.65
C VAL A 134 25.53 20.96 -27.13
N PRO A 135 24.23 20.85 -26.77
CA PRO A 135 23.36 19.79 -27.28
C PRO A 135 23.32 19.81 -28.81
N LYS A 136 23.34 18.63 -29.43
CA LYS A 136 23.23 18.52 -30.88
C LYS A 136 21.87 19.06 -31.33
N THR A 137 21.91 20.00 -32.27
CA THR A 137 20.72 20.51 -32.95
C THR A 137 20.61 19.91 -34.35
N TYR A 138 19.37 19.80 -34.83
CA TYR A 138 19.07 19.29 -36.16
C TYR A 138 18.27 20.31 -36.97
N PRO A 139 18.55 20.46 -38.28
CA PRO A 139 17.75 21.33 -39.14
C PRO A 139 16.28 20.88 -39.10
N ASP A 140 15.37 21.84 -39.01
CA ASP A 140 13.92 21.65 -38.93
C ASP A 140 13.43 20.70 -37.82
N GLY A 141 14.29 20.34 -36.87
CA GLY A 141 13.98 19.41 -35.79
C GLY A 141 13.67 18.00 -36.27
N LEU A 142 14.18 17.62 -37.45
CA LEU A 142 13.89 16.34 -38.11
C LEU A 142 12.39 16.07 -38.30
N GLU A 143 11.58 17.12 -38.53
CA GLU A 143 10.12 16.99 -38.63
C GLU A 143 9.68 15.91 -39.62
N ALA A 144 10.24 15.89 -40.83
CA ALA A 144 9.91 14.88 -41.84
C ALA A 144 10.32 13.46 -41.41
N GLU A 145 11.50 13.32 -40.83
CA GLU A 145 12.06 12.02 -40.42
C GLU A 145 11.39 11.44 -39.17
N LEU A 146 10.83 12.30 -38.30
CA LEU A 146 10.16 11.90 -37.06
C LEU A 146 8.65 11.68 -37.21
N GLY A 147 8.11 11.69 -38.43
CA GLY A 147 6.71 11.37 -38.70
C GLY A 147 5.83 12.56 -39.10
N GLY A 148 6.43 13.71 -39.39
CA GLY A 148 5.76 14.88 -39.95
C GLY A 148 4.96 15.68 -38.93
N LYS A 149 3.94 16.38 -39.44
CA LYS A 149 3.18 17.38 -38.69
C LYS A 149 2.55 16.78 -37.42
N GLY A 150 3.01 17.25 -36.25
CA GLY A 150 2.54 16.82 -34.93
C GLY A 150 3.44 15.83 -34.21
N ALA A 151 4.56 15.41 -34.81
CA ALA A 151 5.59 14.63 -34.14
C ALA A 151 6.36 15.45 -33.09
N MET A 152 6.89 14.77 -32.07
CA MET A 152 7.85 15.36 -31.13
C MET A 152 9.15 15.63 -31.87
N LEU A 153 9.47 16.91 -32.07
CA LEU A 153 10.64 17.33 -32.84
C LEU A 153 11.94 17.19 -32.04
N ALA A 154 13.04 16.92 -32.74
CA ALA A 154 14.38 17.10 -32.20
C ALA A 154 14.71 18.59 -32.05
N ARG A 155 15.68 18.91 -31.19
CA ARG A 155 16.05 20.31 -30.89
C ARG A 155 16.47 21.07 -32.15
N LYS A 156 15.90 22.25 -32.36
CA LYS A 156 16.24 23.15 -33.47
C LYS A 156 17.39 24.10 -33.10
N PRO A 157 18.18 24.59 -34.07
CA PRO A 157 19.14 25.66 -33.83
C PRO A 157 18.46 26.92 -33.27
N GLY A 158 19.02 27.52 -32.23
CA GLY A 158 18.51 28.76 -31.62
C GLY A 158 17.39 28.57 -30.59
N GLU A 159 16.93 27.33 -30.37
CA GLU A 159 15.90 27.03 -29.39
C GLU A 159 16.49 27.08 -27.96
N THR A 160 15.93 27.94 -27.10
CA THR A 160 16.33 28.09 -25.69
C THR A 160 15.72 26.99 -24.81
N TRP A 161 16.32 26.75 -23.65
CA TRP A 161 15.82 25.80 -22.65
C TRP A 161 14.58 26.31 -21.93
#